data_AF-A0A520ND51-F1
#
_entry.id   AF-A0A520ND51-F1
#
_cell.length_a   1.000
_cell.length_b   1.000
_cell.length_c   1.000
_cell.angle_alpha   90.00
_cell.angle_beta   90.00
_cell.angle_gamma   90.00
#
_symmetry.space_group_name_H-M   'P 1'
#
loop_
_entity.id
_entity.type
_entity.pdbx_description
1 polymer ?
#
loop_
_entity_poly.entity_id
_entity_poly.type
_entity_poly.pdbx_seq_one_letter_code
_entity_poly.pdbx_strand_id
1 'polypeptide(L)'
;MGISDARYEQHLSECRTKLKNYRKFWPKFLFRHEPIENMVEILRSGQLLSRKMASEKGAIQTDIAPTTILEHDQRSLCYTRLYFRPRTPTQFHIQGIKPAAEFYYGKNAGVLAMMLFDAEGLLKVNSTKFSTGNLQSQESELLDGDSNFDKLEFDAIFHDSPQQDPEITRKRCAEILVESPLILADHLKYIVLRTAADVKMFKICLRENGLDHYSPLVRKSSDASIFFNQFTALDFIDTGPNIFRFKLKPAKSNPEVKVKFCVKKTSTDQIVIDWEGNLKTNVTYTVKHASANERCRVTIWLFDTLAHDSIFDL
;
A
#
# COMPACT_ATOMS: atom_id res chain seq x y z
N MET A 1 0.72 9.82 26.95
CA MET A 1 1.55 10.99 26.58
C MET A 1 2.36 10.64 25.35
N GLY A 2 2.68 11.61 24.50
CA GLY A 2 3.60 11.41 23.38
C GLY A 2 5.02 11.22 23.89
N ILE A 3 5.93 10.82 23.02
CA ILE A 3 7.35 10.76 23.38
C ILE A 3 7.99 12.15 23.24
N SER A 4 9.06 12.41 24.00
CA SER A 4 9.79 13.67 23.96
C SER A 4 10.68 13.80 22.71
N ASP A 5 11.10 15.04 22.41
CA ASP A 5 12.09 15.32 21.37
C ASP A 5 13.38 14.55 21.59
N ALA A 6 13.89 14.58 22.83
CA ALA A 6 15.11 13.88 23.21
C ALA A 6 14.99 12.37 22.99
N ARG A 7 13.84 11.78 23.36
CA ARG A 7 13.62 10.35 23.16
C ARG A 7 13.53 9.97 21.69
N TYR A 8 12.83 10.77 20.87
CA TYR A 8 12.74 10.53 19.43
C TYR A 8 14.12 10.60 18.75
N GLU A 9 14.93 11.62 19.06
CA GLU A 9 16.29 11.73 18.51
C GLU A 9 17.18 10.57 18.92
N GLN A 10 17.09 10.13 20.18
CA GLN A 10 17.77 8.94 20.65
C GLN A 10 17.34 7.70 19.85
N HIS A 11 16.03 7.51 19.62
CA HIS A 11 15.49 6.39 18.84
C HIS A 11 16.03 6.38 17.40
N LEU A 12 16.06 7.54 16.75
CA LEU A 12 16.63 7.67 15.42
C LEU A 12 18.13 7.34 15.41
N SER A 13 18.88 7.79 16.42
CA SER A 13 20.31 7.48 16.57
C SER A 13 20.54 5.97 16.72
N GLU A 14 19.80 5.32 17.63
CA GLU A 14 19.82 3.88 17.84
C GLU A 14 19.54 3.13 16.53
N CYS A 15 18.46 3.49 15.83
CA CYS A 15 18.10 2.83 14.59
C CYS A 15 19.11 3.09 13.45
N ARG A 16 19.73 4.27 13.36
CA ARG A 16 20.76 4.56 12.33
C ARG A 16 21.98 3.67 12.47
N THR A 17 22.35 3.28 13.69
CA THR A 17 23.50 2.39 13.94
C THR A 17 23.17 0.93 13.61
N LYS A 18 21.95 0.48 13.92
CA LYS A 18 21.54 -0.92 13.77
C LYS A 18 20.99 -1.27 12.38
N LEU A 19 20.19 -0.38 11.79
CA LEU A 19 19.51 -0.63 10.52
C LEU A 19 20.47 -0.40 9.34
N LYS A 20 20.40 -1.32 8.37
CA LYS A 20 21.24 -1.29 7.16
C LYS A 20 20.38 -1.19 5.91
N ASN A 21 21.01 -0.76 4.81
CA ASN A 21 20.39 -0.65 3.48
C ASN A 21 19.11 0.20 3.50
N TYR A 22 18.07 -0.23 2.79
CA TYR A 22 16.79 0.47 2.72
C TYR A 22 16.09 0.61 4.08
N ARG A 23 16.37 -0.22 5.10
CA ARG A 23 15.69 -0.10 6.40
C ARG A 23 16.06 1.17 7.17
N LYS A 24 17.16 1.84 6.80
CA LYS A 24 17.62 3.07 7.46
C LYS A 24 16.61 4.21 7.44
N PHE A 25 15.67 4.21 6.48
CA PHE A 25 14.64 5.25 6.41
C PHE A 25 13.37 4.87 7.18
N TRP A 26 13.16 3.60 7.55
CA TRP A 26 11.91 3.16 8.18
C TRP A 26 11.56 3.94 9.46
N PRO A 27 12.50 4.19 10.40
CA PRO A 27 12.18 4.93 11.62
C PRO A 27 11.74 6.38 11.42
N LYS A 28 11.94 6.94 10.22
CA LYS A 28 11.50 8.31 9.89
C LYS A 28 10.02 8.37 9.50
N PHE A 29 9.39 7.23 9.24
CA PHE A 29 8.03 7.17 8.74
C PHE A 29 7.18 6.18 9.51
N LEU A 30 5.88 6.42 9.46
CA LEU A 30 4.84 5.49 9.86
C LEU A 30 4.04 5.08 8.62
N PHE A 31 3.65 3.82 8.56
CA PHE A 31 3.21 3.19 7.33
C PHE A 31 1.74 2.79 7.39
N ARG A 32 0.99 3.12 6.35
CA ARG A 32 -0.38 2.64 6.16
C ARG A 32 -0.54 2.07 4.76
N HIS A 33 -0.92 0.80 4.67
CA HIS A 33 -1.28 0.17 3.41
C HIS A 33 -2.78 0.34 3.12
N GLU A 34 -3.13 0.64 1.88
CA GLU A 34 -4.52 0.71 1.42
C GLU A 34 -4.65 0.23 -0.03
N PRO A 35 -5.75 -0.45 -0.40
CA PRO A 35 -6.17 -0.57 -1.78
C PRO A 35 -6.31 0.82 -2.42
N ILE A 36 -6.06 0.94 -3.71
CA ILE A 36 -6.14 2.23 -4.41
C ILE A 36 -7.53 2.85 -4.30
N GLU A 37 -8.59 2.05 -4.31
CA GLU A 37 -9.98 2.50 -4.23
C GLU A 37 -10.24 3.23 -2.90
N ASN A 38 -9.78 2.65 -1.79
CA ASN A 38 -9.85 3.28 -0.46
C ASN A 38 -8.97 4.54 -0.39
N MET A 39 -7.79 4.50 -1.04
CA MET A 39 -6.85 5.61 -1.06
C MET A 39 -7.49 6.87 -1.65
N VAL A 40 -8.25 6.75 -2.74
CA VAL A 40 -8.92 7.89 -3.37
C VAL A 40 -9.92 8.54 -2.41
N GLU A 41 -10.71 7.76 -1.67
CA GLU A 41 -11.65 8.27 -0.68
C GLU A 41 -10.96 8.97 0.50
N ILE A 42 -9.88 8.37 1.00
CA ILE A 42 -9.05 8.95 2.08
C ILE A 42 -8.51 10.32 1.64
N LEU A 43 -7.93 10.40 0.44
CA LEU A 43 -7.38 11.65 -0.09
C LEU A 43 -8.46 12.70 -0.38
N ARG A 44 -9.62 12.28 -0.90
CA ARG A 44 -10.77 13.17 -1.14
C ARG A 44 -11.29 13.79 0.16
N SER A 45 -11.35 13.01 1.23
CA SER A 45 -11.80 13.49 2.54
C SER A 45 -10.73 14.30 3.29
N GLY A 46 -9.45 14.20 2.89
CA GLY A 46 -8.33 14.86 3.57
C GLY A 46 -7.98 14.26 4.94
N GLN A 47 -8.57 13.11 5.29
CA GLN A 47 -8.41 12.48 6.60
C GLN A 47 -8.35 10.96 6.53
N LEU A 48 -7.55 10.37 7.41
CA LEU A 48 -7.54 8.92 7.65
C LEU A 48 -8.34 8.62 8.92
N LEU A 49 -9.41 7.85 8.74
CA LEU A 49 -10.34 7.49 9.81
C LEU A 49 -9.92 6.20 10.51
N SER A 50 -10.30 6.07 11.78
CA SER A 50 -10.34 4.79 12.46
C SER A 50 -11.33 3.85 11.79
N ARG A 51 -11.15 2.55 12.01
CA ARG A 51 -12.03 1.54 11.39
C ARG A 51 -13.49 1.74 11.79
N LYS A 52 -13.76 2.05 13.07
CA LYS A 52 -15.11 2.31 13.57
C LYS A 52 -15.76 3.46 12.80
N MET A 53 -15.10 4.62 12.74
CA MET A 53 -15.62 5.79 12.03
C MET A 53 -15.75 5.57 10.52
N ALA A 54 -14.79 4.85 9.91
CA ALA A 54 -14.83 4.53 8.48
C ALA A 54 -16.03 3.65 8.13
N SER A 55 -16.31 2.63 8.97
CA SER A 55 -17.49 1.77 8.81
C SER A 55 -18.80 2.55 8.99
N GLU A 56 -18.90 3.37 10.04
CA GLU A 56 -20.09 4.19 10.31
C GLU A 56 -20.40 5.18 9.18
N LYS A 57 -19.37 5.68 8.49
CA LYS A 57 -19.50 6.61 7.35
C LYS A 57 -19.57 5.93 5.99
N GLY A 58 -19.51 4.59 5.92
CA GLY A 58 -19.46 3.86 4.64
C GLY A 58 -18.25 4.20 3.77
N ALA A 59 -17.12 4.60 4.39
CA ALA A 59 -15.92 5.05 3.68
C ALA A 59 -15.00 3.90 3.22
N ILE A 60 -15.29 2.65 3.61
CA ILE A 60 -14.50 1.47 3.24
C ILE A 60 -15.08 0.91 1.92
N GLN A 61 -14.38 1.13 0.81
CA GLN A 61 -14.79 0.60 -0.50
C GLN A 61 -14.38 -0.86 -0.67
N THR A 62 -13.14 -1.18 -0.32
CA THR A 62 -12.58 -2.53 -0.36
C THR A 62 -12.05 -2.92 1.02
N ASP A 63 -12.75 -3.83 1.68
CA ASP A 63 -12.33 -4.31 2.99
C ASP A 63 -11.33 -5.48 2.87
N ILE A 64 -10.08 -5.18 3.17
CA ILE A 64 -8.95 -6.13 3.14
C ILE A 64 -8.66 -6.78 4.48
N ALA A 65 -9.40 -6.45 5.53
CA ALA A 65 -9.28 -7.12 6.82
C ALA A 65 -10.17 -8.38 6.85
N PRO A 66 -9.62 -9.57 7.17
CA PRO A 66 -10.44 -10.74 7.44
C PRO A 66 -11.36 -10.50 8.64
N THR A 67 -12.64 -10.85 8.52
CA THR A 67 -13.64 -10.63 9.58
C THR A 67 -13.28 -11.34 10.88
N THR A 68 -12.69 -12.53 10.79
CA THR A 68 -12.21 -13.34 11.92
C THR A 68 -11.10 -12.69 12.74
N ILE A 69 -10.47 -11.61 12.25
CA ILE A 69 -9.37 -10.90 12.92
C ILE A 69 -9.86 -9.61 13.59
N LEU A 70 -11.10 -9.18 13.37
CA LEU A 70 -11.61 -7.87 13.81
C LEU A 70 -12.17 -7.85 15.25
N GLU A 71 -12.23 -8.99 15.92
CA GLU A 71 -13.13 -9.18 17.07
C GLU A 71 -12.44 -9.13 18.44
N HIS A 72 -11.12 -8.99 18.52
CA HIS A 72 -10.39 -9.21 19.78
C HIS A 72 -10.16 -7.96 20.64
N ASP A 73 -10.02 -6.76 20.07
CA ASP A 73 -9.90 -5.53 20.86
C ASP A 73 -10.71 -4.36 20.26
N GLN A 74 -11.88 -4.09 20.85
CA GLN A 74 -12.76 -2.99 20.45
C GLN A 74 -12.10 -1.61 20.58
N ARG A 75 -11.11 -1.45 21.48
CA ARG A 75 -10.39 -0.18 21.65
C ARG A 75 -9.56 0.14 20.41
N SER A 76 -9.02 -0.88 19.74
CA SER A 76 -8.24 -0.74 18.51
C SER A 76 -9.04 -0.14 17.35
N LEU A 77 -10.37 -0.29 17.37
CA LEU A 77 -11.24 0.16 16.29
C LEU A 77 -11.50 1.67 16.32
N CYS A 78 -11.26 2.32 17.47
CA CYS A 78 -11.50 3.75 17.67
C CYS A 78 -10.33 4.63 17.21
N TYR A 79 -9.13 4.07 17.01
CA TYR A 79 -7.93 4.81 16.61
C TYR A 79 -7.60 4.62 15.13
N THR A 80 -6.93 5.63 14.57
CA THR A 80 -6.23 5.51 13.30
C THR A 80 -4.91 4.76 13.54
N ARG A 81 -4.76 3.62 12.86
CA ARG A 81 -3.63 2.70 13.06
C ARG A 81 -2.61 2.83 11.93
N LEU A 82 -1.36 3.09 12.29
CA LEU A 82 -0.21 3.08 11.40
C LEU A 82 0.84 2.10 11.94
N TYR A 83 1.67 1.54 11.08
CA TYR A 83 2.72 0.61 11.46
C TYR A 83 4.07 1.31 11.58
N PHE A 84 4.92 0.84 12.50
CA PHE A 84 6.32 1.30 12.58
C PHE A 84 7.14 0.94 11.34
N ARG A 85 6.74 -0.11 10.59
CA ARG A 85 7.45 -0.55 9.39
C ARG A 85 6.50 -0.95 8.26
N PRO A 86 6.97 -0.90 7.01
CA PRO A 86 6.29 -1.58 5.91
C PRO A 86 6.58 -3.08 5.99
N ARG A 87 6.09 -3.84 5.01
CA ARG A 87 6.33 -5.28 4.85
C ARG A 87 5.83 -6.08 6.06
N THR A 88 4.66 -5.72 6.58
CA THR A 88 4.00 -6.49 7.65
C THR A 88 3.52 -7.86 7.14
N PRO A 89 3.33 -8.84 8.02
CA PRO A 89 2.66 -10.10 7.69
C PRO A 89 1.32 -9.90 6.95
N THR A 90 0.49 -8.96 7.40
CA THR A 90 -0.76 -8.62 6.70
C THR A 90 -0.47 -8.16 5.27
N GLN A 91 0.46 -7.22 5.08
CA GLN A 91 0.86 -6.74 3.76
C GLN A 91 1.30 -7.90 2.86
N PHE A 92 2.10 -8.83 3.38
CA PHE A 92 2.59 -10.01 2.64
C PHE A 92 1.44 -10.79 2.00
N HIS A 93 0.38 -11.02 2.77
CA HIS A 93 -0.76 -11.81 2.34
C HIS A 93 -1.68 -11.07 1.36
N ILE A 94 -1.89 -9.77 1.54
CA ILE A 94 -2.85 -9.03 0.71
C ILE A 94 -2.25 -8.47 -0.58
N GLN A 95 -0.95 -8.14 -0.61
CA GLN A 95 -0.40 -7.37 -1.73
C GLN A 95 -0.28 -8.18 -3.04
N GLY A 96 -0.36 -7.47 -4.16
CA GLY A 96 -0.02 -7.98 -5.49
C GLY A 96 -1.12 -8.85 -6.09
N ILE A 97 -0.99 -9.15 -7.39
CA ILE A 97 -2.05 -9.79 -8.16
C ILE A 97 -1.75 -11.28 -8.28
N LYS A 98 -2.74 -12.10 -7.94
CA LYS A 98 -2.66 -13.57 -7.91
C LYS A 98 -4.03 -14.19 -8.15
N PRO A 99 -4.12 -15.48 -8.47
CA PRO A 99 -5.39 -16.18 -8.58
C PRO A 99 -6.21 -16.12 -7.29
N ALA A 100 -7.54 -16.11 -7.42
CA ALA A 100 -8.47 -16.06 -6.28
C ALA A 100 -8.26 -17.22 -5.29
N ALA A 101 -7.82 -18.39 -5.77
CA ALA A 101 -7.49 -19.55 -4.94
C ALA A 101 -6.32 -19.29 -3.95
N GLU A 102 -5.49 -18.27 -4.20
CA GLU A 102 -4.37 -17.88 -3.33
C GLU A 102 -4.72 -16.71 -2.40
N PHE A 103 -5.98 -16.28 -2.35
CA PHE A 103 -6.40 -15.17 -1.50
C PHE A 103 -6.44 -15.61 -0.03
N TYR A 104 -5.75 -14.84 0.81
CA TYR A 104 -5.69 -15.11 2.24
C TYR A 104 -7.02 -14.71 2.89
N TYR A 105 -7.76 -15.68 3.41
CA TYR A 105 -9.15 -15.50 3.87
C TYR A 105 -10.05 -14.82 2.83
N GLY A 106 -9.84 -15.10 1.54
CA GLY A 106 -10.60 -14.46 0.46
C GLY A 106 -10.30 -12.97 0.26
N LYS A 107 -9.25 -12.43 0.90
CA LYS A 107 -8.84 -11.03 0.78
C LYS A 107 -7.59 -10.87 -0.08
N ASN A 108 -7.61 -9.86 -0.95
CA ASN A 108 -6.48 -9.42 -1.75
C ASN A 108 -6.60 -7.92 -2.07
N ALA A 109 -5.45 -7.26 -2.20
CA ALA A 109 -5.30 -5.91 -2.71
C ALA A 109 -4.35 -5.97 -3.90
N GLY A 110 -4.92 -6.17 -5.10
CA GLY A 110 -4.15 -6.34 -6.33
C GLY A 110 -3.14 -5.20 -6.54
N VAL A 111 -3.64 -3.96 -6.48
CA VAL A 111 -2.83 -2.76 -6.43
C VAL A 111 -2.93 -2.11 -5.06
N LEU A 112 -1.83 -2.18 -4.31
CA LEU A 112 -1.72 -1.67 -2.94
C LEU A 112 -0.83 -0.42 -2.93
N ALA A 113 -1.34 0.66 -2.35
CA ALA A 113 -0.58 1.88 -2.09
C ALA A 113 -0.12 1.92 -0.62
N MET A 114 1.04 2.53 -0.38
CA MET A 114 1.58 2.75 0.96
C MET A 114 1.66 4.24 1.25
N MET A 115 0.92 4.72 2.24
CA MET A 115 1.07 6.08 2.78
C MET A 115 2.20 6.10 3.80
N LEU A 116 3.10 7.08 3.67
CA LEU A 116 4.18 7.35 4.61
C LEU A 116 3.87 8.65 5.34
N PHE A 117 3.64 8.54 6.63
CA PHE A 117 3.43 9.66 7.53
C PHE A 117 4.73 10.01 8.26
N ASP A 118 4.91 11.27 8.61
CA ASP A 118 6.02 11.70 9.46
C ASP A 118 5.93 11.07 10.85
N ALA A 119 6.96 10.29 11.20
CA ALA A 119 7.03 9.63 12.49
C ALA A 119 7.28 10.62 13.63
N GLU A 120 8.07 11.66 13.39
CA GLU A 120 8.43 12.65 14.41
C GLU A 120 7.19 13.38 14.93
N GLY A 121 6.45 14.00 14.01
CA GLY A 121 5.26 14.76 14.34
C GLY A 121 4.19 13.93 15.04
N LEU A 122 4.01 12.66 14.66
CA LEU A 122 2.96 11.80 15.23
C LEU A 122 3.35 11.15 16.56
N LEU A 123 4.59 10.70 16.73
CA LEU A 123 5.02 10.06 17.97
C LEU A 123 5.04 11.03 19.16
N LYS A 124 5.20 12.33 18.88
CA LYS A 124 5.23 13.40 19.88
C LYS A 124 3.84 13.90 20.31
N VAL A 125 2.77 13.52 19.59
CA VAL A 125 1.40 13.93 19.97
C VAL A 125 1.00 13.30 21.30
N ASN A 126 0.46 14.11 22.22
CA ASN A 126 0.16 13.67 23.58
C ASN A 126 -0.82 12.49 23.71
N SER A 127 -1.77 12.39 22.77
CA SER A 127 -2.77 11.33 22.72
C SER A 127 -2.29 10.08 21.98
N THR A 128 -1.10 10.12 21.37
CA THR A 128 -0.52 8.95 20.70
C THR A 128 -0.25 7.82 21.68
N LYS A 129 -0.61 6.61 21.23
CA LYS A 129 -0.26 5.34 21.87
C LYS A 129 0.48 4.45 20.89
N PHE A 130 1.13 3.42 21.39
CA PHE A 130 1.79 2.41 20.58
C PHE A 130 1.60 1.02 21.16
N SER A 131 1.57 0.01 20.29
CA SER A 131 1.44 -1.39 20.69
C SER A 131 2.77 -2.12 20.65
N THR A 132 2.98 -3.08 21.55
CA THR A 132 4.19 -3.93 21.54
C THR A 132 4.24 -4.92 20.38
N GLY A 133 3.11 -5.12 19.68
CA GLY A 133 2.98 -6.00 18.52
C GLY A 133 1.59 -5.87 17.90
N ASN A 134 1.15 -6.91 17.19
CA ASN A 134 -0.19 -6.97 16.61
C ASN A 134 -1.26 -6.72 17.68
N LEU A 135 -1.99 -5.62 17.59
CA LEU A 135 -2.97 -5.22 18.59
C LEU A 135 -4.18 -6.17 18.71
N GLN A 136 -4.38 -7.07 17.75
CA GLN A 136 -5.39 -8.14 17.86
C GLN A 136 -4.90 -9.34 18.67
N SER A 137 -3.63 -9.38 19.08
CA SER A 137 -3.11 -10.40 20.00
C SER A 137 -3.34 -10.00 21.46
N GLN A 138 -3.73 -10.97 22.29
CA GLN A 138 -3.86 -10.79 23.74
C GLN A 138 -2.52 -10.51 24.43
N GLU A 139 -1.40 -10.83 23.77
CA GLU A 139 -0.03 -10.59 24.26
C GLU A 139 0.48 -9.18 23.95
N SER A 140 -0.31 -8.37 23.24
CA SER A 140 0.08 -7.02 22.88
C SER A 140 -0.44 -6.01 23.91
N GLU A 141 0.47 -5.18 24.39
CA GLU A 141 0.16 -4.11 25.34
C GLU A 141 0.06 -2.78 24.61
N LEU A 142 -0.84 -1.92 25.09
CA LEU A 142 -0.90 -0.51 24.69
C LEU A 142 -0.07 0.32 25.68
N LEU A 143 0.84 1.09 25.11
CA LEU A 143 1.84 1.86 25.82
C LEU A 143 1.79 3.32 25.36
N ASP A 144 2.30 4.22 26.20
CA ASP A 144 2.53 5.62 25.86
C ASP A 144 3.63 6.25 26.75
N GLY A 145 4.20 7.37 26.31
CA GLY A 145 5.29 8.10 26.97
C GLY A 145 6.66 7.44 26.85
N ASP A 146 7.70 8.20 27.19
CA ASP A 146 9.11 7.82 27.00
C ASP A 146 9.48 6.49 27.66
N SER A 147 9.14 6.32 28.94
CA SER A 147 9.52 5.13 29.72
C SER A 147 8.93 3.83 29.19
N ASN A 148 7.74 3.90 28.59
CA ASN A 148 7.14 2.72 27.96
C ASN A 148 7.58 2.56 26.51
N PHE A 149 8.00 3.63 25.82
CA PHE A 149 8.58 3.53 24.49
C PHE A 149 9.86 2.69 24.49
N ASP A 150 10.64 2.75 25.57
CA ASP A 150 11.83 1.91 25.78
C ASP A 150 11.54 0.42 25.93
N LYS A 151 10.30 0.04 26.21
CA LYS A 151 9.89 -1.37 26.27
C LYS A 151 9.67 -1.97 24.88
N LEU A 152 9.61 -1.15 23.83
CA LEU A 152 9.45 -1.64 22.46
C LEU A 152 10.74 -2.29 21.96
N GLU A 153 10.63 -3.56 21.56
CA GLU A 153 11.75 -4.32 21.02
C GLU A 153 11.98 -4.01 19.54
N PHE A 154 12.56 -2.83 19.25
CA PHE A 154 12.73 -2.33 17.88
C PHE A 154 13.56 -3.25 16.97
N ASP A 155 14.45 -4.06 17.52
CA ASP A 155 15.20 -5.05 16.73
C ASP A 155 14.28 -6.13 16.15
N ALA A 156 13.27 -6.55 16.91
CA ALA A 156 12.22 -7.46 16.45
C ALA A 156 11.18 -6.74 15.58
N ILE A 157 10.76 -5.52 15.95
CA ILE A 157 9.82 -4.72 15.16
C ILE A 157 10.39 -4.51 13.77
N PHE A 158 11.65 -4.06 13.61
CA PHE A 158 12.29 -3.80 12.32
C PHE A 158 12.97 -5.02 11.68
N HIS A 159 12.77 -6.22 12.24
CA HIS A 159 13.29 -7.45 11.66
C HIS A 159 12.66 -7.68 10.27
N ASP A 160 13.46 -8.03 9.25
CA ASP A 160 12.98 -8.19 7.85
C ASP A 160 13.60 -9.40 7.12
N SER A 161 13.95 -10.45 7.85
CA SER A 161 14.35 -11.73 7.25
C SER A 161 13.23 -12.78 7.30
N PRO A 162 13.19 -13.77 6.39
CA PRO A 162 12.32 -14.93 6.54
C PRO A 162 12.58 -15.60 7.89
N GLN A 163 11.52 -15.88 8.64
CA GLN A 163 11.61 -16.38 10.01
C GLN A 163 10.27 -17.01 10.40
N GLN A 164 10.28 -18.00 11.29
CA GLN A 164 9.09 -18.76 11.70
C GLN A 164 8.65 -18.50 13.14
N ASP A 165 9.39 -17.68 13.89
CA ASP A 165 9.04 -17.24 15.23
C ASP A 165 7.74 -16.39 15.19
N PRO A 166 6.64 -16.89 15.80
CA PRO A 166 5.39 -16.15 15.89
C PRO A 166 5.55 -14.83 16.65
N GLU A 167 6.47 -14.76 17.61
CA GLU A 167 6.67 -13.57 18.44
C GLU A 167 7.29 -12.43 17.64
N ILE A 168 8.31 -12.73 16.83
CA ILE A 168 8.86 -11.76 15.88
C ILE A 168 7.80 -11.35 14.85
N THR A 169 6.97 -12.30 14.39
CA THR A 169 5.86 -12.01 13.47
C THR A 169 4.87 -11.03 14.09
N ARG A 170 4.53 -11.22 15.37
CA ARG A 170 3.64 -10.35 16.15
C ARG A 170 4.26 -8.97 16.34
N LYS A 171 5.52 -8.87 16.76
CA LYS A 171 6.23 -7.60 16.96
C LYS A 171 6.40 -6.79 15.68
N ARG A 172 6.55 -7.44 14.52
CA ARG A 172 6.55 -6.78 13.19
C ARG A 172 5.24 -6.07 12.84
N CYS A 173 4.16 -6.41 13.54
CA CYS A 173 2.86 -5.74 13.46
C CYS A 173 2.66 -4.73 14.59
N ALA A 174 3.72 -4.28 15.27
CA ALA A 174 3.62 -3.16 16.20
C ALA A 174 3.12 -1.91 15.48
N GLU A 175 2.23 -1.20 16.14
CA GLU A 175 1.47 -0.08 15.60
C GLU A 175 1.58 1.14 16.49
N ILE A 176 1.40 2.30 15.88
CA ILE A 176 1.02 3.53 16.56
C ILE A 176 -0.48 3.73 16.38
N LEU A 177 -1.13 4.22 17.42
CA LEU A 177 -2.54 4.53 17.49
C LEU A 177 -2.66 6.04 17.71
N VAL A 178 -3.26 6.71 16.73
CA VAL A 178 -3.51 8.15 16.76
C VAL A 178 -5.01 8.36 16.88
N GLU A 179 -5.42 9.43 17.57
CA GLU A 179 -6.83 9.83 17.61
C GLU A 179 -7.38 10.00 16.19
N SER A 180 -8.60 9.53 15.99
CA SER A 180 -9.30 9.65 14.72
C SER A 180 -10.23 10.85 14.75
N PRO A 181 -10.30 11.66 13.69
CA PRO A 181 -9.58 11.50 12.41
C PRO A 181 -8.11 11.97 12.46
N LEU A 182 -7.25 11.33 11.66
CA LEU A 182 -5.90 11.84 11.37
C LEU A 182 -5.93 12.71 10.12
N ILE A 183 -5.62 14.00 10.26
CA ILE A 183 -5.59 14.95 9.14
C ILE A 183 -4.34 14.72 8.28
N LEU A 184 -4.52 14.60 6.97
CA LEU A 184 -3.43 14.24 6.06
C LEU A 184 -2.47 15.39 5.80
N ALA A 185 -2.96 16.63 5.70
CA ALA A 185 -2.18 17.80 5.31
C ALA A 185 -0.95 18.03 6.19
N ASP A 186 -1.04 17.67 7.47
CA ASP A 186 0.00 17.92 8.46
C ASP A 186 1.08 16.82 8.47
N HIS A 187 0.69 15.58 8.15
CA HIS A 187 1.51 14.41 8.44
C HIS A 187 1.87 13.55 7.22
N LEU A 188 1.07 13.55 6.15
CA LEU A 188 1.33 12.72 4.97
C LEU A 188 2.53 13.28 4.19
N LYS A 189 3.57 12.46 4.02
CA LYS A 189 4.78 12.85 3.27
C LYS A 189 4.83 12.24 1.88
N TYR A 190 4.50 10.96 1.75
CA TYR A 190 4.55 10.26 0.46
C TYR A 190 3.43 9.23 0.31
N ILE A 191 3.09 8.97 -0.96
CA ILE A 191 2.26 7.83 -1.36
C ILE A 191 3.14 6.96 -2.27
N VAL A 192 3.47 5.76 -1.84
CA VAL A 192 4.41 4.88 -2.53
C VAL A 192 3.66 3.72 -3.15
N LEU A 193 3.88 3.49 -4.45
CA LEU A 193 3.33 2.35 -5.19
C LEU A 193 4.44 1.43 -5.69
N ARG A 194 4.06 0.21 -6.07
CA ARG A 194 5.01 -0.88 -6.34
C ARG A 194 5.67 -0.77 -7.72
N THR A 195 4.95 -0.36 -8.76
CA THR A 195 5.46 -0.34 -10.14
C THR A 195 5.31 1.02 -10.83
N ALA A 196 5.93 1.16 -12.01
CA ALA A 196 5.76 2.38 -12.81
C ALA A 196 4.33 2.48 -13.37
N ALA A 197 3.73 1.35 -13.74
CA ALA A 197 2.32 1.29 -14.15
C ALA A 197 1.38 1.72 -13.02
N ASP A 198 1.62 1.27 -11.79
CA ASP A 198 0.80 1.64 -10.62
C ASP A 198 0.86 3.16 -10.38
N VAL A 199 2.06 3.76 -10.44
CA VAL A 199 2.25 5.22 -10.28
C VAL A 199 1.53 6.00 -11.37
N LYS A 200 1.67 5.57 -12.63
CA LYS A 200 1.00 6.22 -13.77
C LYS A 200 -0.51 6.16 -13.64
N MET A 201 -1.05 4.97 -13.36
CA MET A 201 -2.48 4.74 -13.14
C MET A 201 -2.99 5.62 -12.01
N PHE A 202 -2.32 5.62 -10.86
CA PHE A 202 -2.77 6.35 -9.69
C PHE A 202 -2.77 7.87 -9.93
N LYS A 203 -1.75 8.43 -10.60
CA LYS A 203 -1.74 9.86 -10.95
C LYS A 203 -2.86 10.26 -11.91
N ILE A 204 -3.19 9.41 -12.87
CA ILE A 204 -4.31 9.64 -13.78
C ILE A 204 -5.63 9.60 -12.97
N CYS A 205 -5.79 8.60 -12.10
CA CYS A 205 -6.93 8.51 -11.19
C CYS A 205 -7.07 9.75 -10.29
N LEU A 206 -5.96 10.27 -9.73
CA LEU A 206 -5.97 11.51 -8.94
C LEU A 206 -6.48 12.68 -9.77
N ARG A 207 -5.99 12.85 -11.01
CA ARG A 207 -6.43 13.93 -11.90
C ARG A 207 -7.92 13.84 -12.23
N GLU A 208 -8.40 12.66 -12.58
CA GLU A 208 -9.82 12.44 -12.90
C GLU A 208 -10.75 12.71 -11.71
N ASN A 209 -10.22 12.61 -10.48
CA ASN A 209 -10.96 12.89 -9.24
C ASN A 209 -10.72 14.30 -8.68
N GLY A 210 -10.01 15.20 -9.38
CA GLY A 210 -9.70 16.54 -8.89
C GLY A 210 -8.66 16.60 -7.75
N LEU A 211 -7.88 15.53 -7.58
CA LEU A 211 -6.89 15.33 -6.51
C LEU A 211 -5.45 15.50 -6.99
N ASP A 212 -5.21 16.19 -8.10
CA ASP A 212 -3.88 16.31 -8.72
C ASP A 212 -2.85 17.00 -7.82
N HIS A 213 -3.28 17.79 -6.84
CA HIS A 213 -2.40 18.38 -5.83
C HIS A 213 -1.67 17.33 -4.97
N TYR A 214 -2.14 16.07 -4.92
CA TYR A 214 -1.41 14.95 -4.29
C TYR A 214 -0.39 14.27 -5.23
N SER A 215 -0.45 14.50 -6.55
CA SER A 215 0.49 13.93 -7.53
C SER A 215 1.97 14.15 -7.18
N PRO A 216 2.39 15.30 -6.61
CA PRO A 216 3.75 15.52 -6.13
C PRO A 216 4.18 14.66 -4.94
N LEU A 217 3.27 13.97 -4.23
CA LEU A 217 3.60 13.04 -3.15
C LEU A 217 3.78 11.59 -3.65
N VAL A 218 3.31 11.28 -4.85
CA VAL A 218 3.30 9.92 -5.40
C VAL A 218 4.70 9.50 -5.86
N ARG A 219 5.18 8.33 -5.42
CA ARG A 219 6.50 7.77 -5.72
C ARG A 219 6.40 6.30 -6.10
N LYS A 220 7.32 5.84 -6.95
CA LYS A 220 7.59 4.41 -7.14
C LYS A 220 8.51 3.94 -6.02
N SER A 221 8.22 2.78 -5.42
CA SER A 221 9.11 2.12 -4.47
C SER A 221 10.43 1.75 -5.16
N SER A 222 11.56 1.94 -4.46
CA SER A 222 12.77 1.18 -4.80
C SER A 222 12.53 -0.28 -4.43
N ASP A 223 12.96 -1.22 -5.28
CA ASP A 223 12.34 -2.55 -5.41
C ASP A 223 11.97 -3.21 -4.08
N ALA A 224 12.94 -3.46 -3.19
CA ALA A 224 12.66 -4.21 -1.95
C ALA A 224 12.27 -3.36 -0.74
N SER A 225 12.26 -2.04 -0.85
CA SER A 225 12.25 -1.16 0.33
C SER A 225 10.93 -1.10 1.11
N ILE A 226 9.80 -1.22 0.40
CA ILE A 226 8.44 -1.11 0.95
C ILE A 226 7.58 -2.36 0.65
N PHE A 227 7.81 -3.04 -0.47
CA PHE A 227 6.98 -4.16 -0.94
C PHE A 227 7.77 -5.47 -1.05
N PHE A 228 7.12 -6.61 -0.76
CA PHE A 228 7.78 -7.92 -0.89
C PHE A 228 8.04 -8.40 -2.34
N ASN A 229 7.35 -7.85 -3.34
CA ASN A 229 7.47 -8.24 -4.76
C ASN A 229 7.38 -9.75 -5.06
N GLN A 230 6.55 -10.50 -4.34
CA GLN A 230 6.41 -11.95 -4.58
C GLN A 230 5.40 -12.30 -5.68
N PHE A 231 4.39 -11.47 -5.86
CA PHE A 231 3.29 -11.70 -6.80
C PHE A 231 3.38 -10.77 -8.00
N THR A 232 2.74 -11.15 -9.10
CA THR A 232 2.82 -10.41 -10.36
C THR A 232 2.14 -9.03 -10.26
N ALA A 233 2.37 -8.23 -11.29
CA ALA A 233 1.91 -6.87 -11.47
C ALA A 233 2.02 -6.49 -12.96
N LEU A 234 1.39 -5.40 -13.35
CA LEU A 234 1.88 -4.65 -14.49
C LEU A 234 3.12 -3.85 -14.04
N ASP A 235 4.28 -4.05 -14.65
CA ASP A 235 5.51 -3.35 -14.30
C ASP A 235 5.53 -1.93 -14.91
N PHE A 236 5.25 -1.86 -16.21
CA PHE A 236 5.07 -0.61 -16.94
C PHE A 236 4.09 -0.80 -18.10
N ILE A 237 3.54 0.33 -18.56
CA ILE A 237 2.80 0.45 -19.81
C ILE A 237 3.05 1.81 -20.45
N ASP A 238 3.53 1.77 -21.68
CA ASP A 238 3.79 2.93 -22.52
C ASP A 238 3.01 2.82 -23.82
N THR A 239 2.80 3.96 -24.44
CA THR A 239 2.29 4.05 -25.80
C THR A 239 3.39 4.64 -26.70
N GLY A 240 3.39 4.22 -27.95
CA GLY A 240 4.14 4.84 -29.04
C GLY A 240 3.25 4.87 -30.29
N PRO A 241 3.76 5.35 -31.43
CA PRO A 241 2.97 5.39 -32.65
C PRO A 241 2.40 4.01 -32.99
N ASN A 242 1.07 3.87 -32.93
CA ASN A 242 0.34 2.64 -33.25
C ASN A 242 0.66 1.42 -32.37
N ILE A 243 1.27 1.60 -31.19
CA ILE A 243 1.63 0.50 -30.30
C ILE A 243 1.37 0.80 -28.82
N PHE A 244 0.88 -0.21 -28.11
CA PHE A 244 1.02 -0.33 -26.66
C PHE A 244 2.16 -1.27 -26.34
N ARG A 245 3.02 -0.89 -25.40
CA ARG A 245 4.10 -1.74 -24.90
C ARG A 245 3.97 -1.88 -23.40
N PHE A 246 3.91 -3.11 -22.91
CA PHE A 246 3.80 -3.38 -21.48
C PHE A 246 4.61 -4.60 -21.05
N LYS A 247 4.89 -4.69 -19.75
CA LYS A 247 5.62 -5.81 -19.16
C LYS A 247 4.96 -6.25 -17.87
N LEU A 248 4.89 -7.55 -17.66
CA LEU A 248 4.44 -8.12 -16.38
C LEU A 248 5.64 -8.31 -15.44
N LYS A 249 5.49 -7.91 -14.19
CA LYS A 249 6.51 -8.10 -13.16
C LYS A 249 6.68 -9.60 -12.87
N PRO A 250 7.92 -10.11 -12.69
CA PRO A 250 8.14 -11.48 -12.27
C PRO A 250 7.40 -11.81 -10.96
N ALA A 251 6.88 -13.03 -10.86
CA ALA A 251 6.36 -13.59 -9.62
C ALA A 251 7.24 -14.75 -9.17
N LYS A 252 7.23 -15.09 -7.88
CA LYS A 252 8.09 -16.13 -7.30
C LYS A 252 7.93 -17.49 -8.00
N SER A 253 6.72 -17.84 -8.44
CA SER A 253 6.41 -19.08 -9.14
C SER A 253 6.44 -18.97 -10.67
N ASN A 254 6.79 -17.80 -11.24
CA ASN A 254 6.73 -17.49 -12.68
C ASN A 254 5.58 -18.18 -13.44
N PRO A 255 4.32 -18.05 -12.96
CA PRO A 255 3.20 -18.71 -13.62
C PRO A 255 2.94 -18.04 -14.98
N GLU A 256 2.31 -18.79 -15.89
CA GLU A 256 1.55 -18.14 -16.93
C GLU A 256 0.41 -17.35 -16.29
N VAL A 257 0.29 -16.09 -16.67
CA VAL A 257 -0.68 -15.14 -16.11
C VAL A 257 -1.81 -15.01 -17.11
N LYS A 258 -3.04 -15.31 -16.68
CA LYS A 258 -4.24 -14.99 -17.45
C LYS A 258 -4.36 -13.48 -17.55
N VAL A 259 -4.33 -12.93 -18.76
CA VAL A 259 -4.38 -11.50 -19.03
C VAL A 259 -5.58 -11.20 -19.92
N LYS A 260 -6.36 -10.19 -19.53
CA LYS A 260 -7.33 -9.53 -20.41
C LYS A 260 -6.85 -8.11 -20.68
N PHE A 261 -6.84 -7.70 -21.95
CA PHE A 261 -6.40 -6.40 -22.44
C PHE A 261 -7.52 -5.79 -23.28
N CYS A 262 -8.10 -4.69 -22.79
CA CYS A 262 -9.18 -3.98 -23.45
C CYS A 262 -8.78 -2.54 -23.73
N VAL A 263 -9.09 -2.05 -24.93
CA VAL A 263 -8.92 -0.65 -25.31
C VAL A 263 -10.24 -0.13 -25.85
N LYS A 264 -10.72 0.97 -25.28
CA LYS A 264 -11.94 1.66 -25.68
C LYS A 264 -11.65 3.10 -26.07
N LYS A 265 -12.29 3.60 -27.13
CA LYS A 265 -12.28 5.04 -27.44
C LYS A 265 -13.09 5.78 -26.38
N THR A 266 -12.55 6.84 -25.80
CA THR A 266 -13.27 7.58 -24.74
C THR A 266 -14.43 8.42 -25.27
N SER A 267 -14.46 8.70 -26.58
CA SER A 267 -15.51 9.51 -27.23
C SER A 267 -16.77 8.72 -27.58
N THR A 268 -16.63 7.42 -27.85
CA THR A 268 -17.73 6.58 -28.36
C THR A 268 -17.97 5.32 -27.53
N ASP A 269 -17.13 5.06 -26.52
CA ASP A 269 -17.03 3.78 -25.79
C ASP A 269 -16.81 2.54 -26.69
N GLN A 270 -16.48 2.76 -27.96
CA GLN A 270 -16.21 1.69 -28.91
C GLN A 270 -14.95 0.92 -28.49
N ILE A 271 -15.09 -0.39 -28.35
CA ILE A 271 -13.98 -1.31 -28.14
C ILE A 271 -13.19 -1.44 -29.45
N VAL A 272 -11.90 -1.09 -29.42
CA VAL A 272 -10.99 -1.22 -30.57
C VAL A 272 -10.06 -2.42 -30.43
N ILE A 273 -9.80 -2.85 -29.18
CA ILE A 273 -9.05 -4.06 -28.87
C ILE A 273 -9.77 -4.75 -27.70
N ASP A 274 -10.04 -6.03 -27.87
CA ASP A 274 -10.41 -6.95 -26.78
C ASP A 274 -9.64 -8.23 -26.98
N TRP A 275 -8.72 -8.51 -26.07
CA TRP A 275 -7.84 -9.66 -26.16
C TRP A 275 -7.72 -10.34 -24.80
N GLU A 276 -7.73 -11.67 -24.81
CA GLU A 276 -7.51 -12.48 -23.63
C GLU A 276 -6.56 -13.63 -23.95
N GLY A 277 -5.66 -13.94 -23.03
CA GLY A 277 -4.72 -15.05 -23.18
C GLY A 277 -3.77 -15.19 -22.00
N ASN A 278 -2.92 -16.22 -22.06
CA ASN A 278 -1.93 -16.50 -21.03
C ASN A 278 -0.57 -15.94 -21.42
N LEU A 279 0.01 -15.11 -20.56
CA LEU A 279 1.30 -14.45 -20.79
C LEU A 279 2.32 -14.87 -19.74
N LYS A 280 3.57 -15.06 -20.16
CA LYS A 280 4.71 -15.23 -19.26
C LYS A 280 5.07 -13.92 -18.58
N THR A 281 5.50 -13.99 -17.32
CA THR A 281 6.08 -12.82 -16.64
C THR A 281 7.48 -12.50 -17.15
N ASN A 282 8.00 -11.30 -16.85
CA ASN A 282 9.31 -10.81 -17.28
C ASN A 282 9.52 -10.66 -18.80
N VAL A 283 8.47 -10.80 -19.60
CA VAL A 283 8.50 -10.58 -21.05
C VAL A 283 7.82 -9.24 -21.36
N THR A 284 8.37 -8.52 -22.33
CA THR A 284 7.75 -7.30 -22.86
C THR A 284 6.84 -7.66 -24.02
N TYR A 285 5.58 -7.24 -23.93
CA TYR A 285 4.56 -7.46 -24.94
C TYR A 285 4.29 -6.18 -25.71
N THR A 286 3.94 -6.34 -26.99
CA THR A 286 3.58 -5.24 -27.88
C THR A 286 2.23 -5.55 -28.51
N VAL A 287 1.29 -4.62 -28.39
CA VAL A 287 -0.04 -4.70 -29.02
C VAL A 287 -0.14 -3.56 -30.01
N LYS A 288 -0.38 -3.89 -31.29
CA LYS A 288 -0.56 -2.89 -32.35
C LYS A 288 -1.99 -2.36 -32.34
N HIS A 289 -2.18 -1.08 -32.64
CA HIS A 289 -3.49 -0.45 -32.85
C HIS A 289 -3.46 0.45 -34.09
N ALA A 290 -4.63 0.69 -34.69
CA ALA A 290 -4.77 1.61 -35.83
C ALA A 290 -5.29 3.01 -35.42
N SER A 291 -5.63 3.21 -34.14
CA SER A 291 -6.13 4.47 -33.60
C SER A 291 -5.00 5.48 -33.43
N ALA A 292 -4.82 6.38 -34.41
CA ALA A 292 -3.94 7.54 -34.29
C ALA A 292 -4.76 8.79 -33.98
N ASN A 293 -4.24 9.68 -33.12
CA ASN A 293 -4.89 10.92 -32.68
C ASN A 293 -6.21 10.72 -31.92
N GLU A 294 -6.36 9.62 -31.19
CA GLU A 294 -7.56 9.31 -30.41
C GLU A 294 -7.23 9.11 -28.93
N ARG A 295 -8.11 9.61 -28.05
CA ARG A 295 -8.04 9.28 -26.62
C ARG A 295 -8.66 7.91 -26.37
N CYS A 296 -7.91 7.03 -25.72
CA CYS A 296 -8.36 5.68 -25.42
C CYS A 296 -8.17 5.33 -23.95
N ARG A 297 -9.15 4.65 -23.36
CA ARG A 297 -9.02 4.00 -22.06
C ARG A 297 -8.48 2.60 -22.27
N VAL A 298 -7.36 2.29 -21.63
CA VAL A 298 -6.72 0.99 -21.63
C VAL A 298 -6.93 0.34 -20.28
N THR A 299 -7.55 -0.83 -20.27
CA THR A 299 -7.81 -1.59 -19.06
C THR A 299 -7.20 -2.98 -19.18
N ILE A 300 -6.43 -3.38 -18.16
CA ILE A 300 -5.73 -4.66 -18.10
C ILE A 300 -6.11 -5.37 -16.80
N TRP A 301 -6.49 -6.64 -16.93
CA TRP A 301 -6.75 -7.53 -15.80
C TRP A 301 -5.75 -8.67 -15.80
N LEU A 302 -5.30 -9.08 -14.61
CA LEU A 302 -4.48 -10.27 -14.40
C LEU A 302 -5.22 -11.20 -13.44
N PHE A 303 -5.44 -12.46 -13.80
CA PHE A 303 -6.24 -13.41 -13.00
C PHE A 303 -7.59 -12.85 -12.53
N ASP A 304 -8.27 -12.10 -13.42
CA ASP A 304 -9.55 -11.43 -13.15
C ASP A 304 -9.50 -10.27 -12.15
N THR A 305 -8.31 -9.89 -11.66
CA THR A 305 -8.09 -8.71 -10.83
C THR A 305 -7.62 -7.54 -11.68
N LEU A 306 -8.18 -6.34 -11.45
CA LEU A 306 -7.77 -5.13 -12.15
C LEU A 306 -6.29 -4.84 -11.87
N ALA A 307 -5.50 -4.71 -12.93
CA ALA A 307 -4.07 -4.46 -12.85
C ALA A 307 -3.69 -3.07 -13.35
N HIS A 308 -4.48 -2.53 -14.28
CA HIS A 308 -4.27 -1.20 -14.82
C HIS A 308 -5.55 -0.66 -15.44
N ASP A 309 -5.79 0.64 -15.25
CA ASP A 309 -6.88 1.35 -15.91
C ASP A 309 -6.49 2.82 -16.10
N SER A 310 -6.22 3.24 -17.33
CA SER A 310 -5.90 4.65 -17.57
C SER A 310 -6.19 5.12 -18.99
N ILE A 311 -6.31 6.44 -19.14
CA ILE A 311 -6.51 7.09 -20.43
C ILE A 311 -5.15 7.46 -21.04
N PHE A 312 -5.00 7.15 -22.32
CA PHE A 312 -3.85 7.50 -23.15
C PHE A 312 -4.32 8.38 -24.30
N ASP A 313 -3.50 9.37 -24.65
CA ASP A 313 -3.63 10.12 -25.89
C ASP A 313 -2.72 9.41 -26.91
N LEU A 314 -3.32 8.83 -27.97
CA LEU A 314 -2.64 8.06 -29.02
C LEU A 314 -2.34 8.89 -30.26
#